data_AF-A0AA47HXS0-F1
#
_entry.id   AF-A0AA47HXS0-F1
#
_cell.length_a   1.000
_cell.length_b   1.000
_cell.length_c   1.000
_cell.angle_alpha   90.00
_cell.angle_beta   90.00
_cell.angle_gamma   90.00
#
_symmetry.space_group_name_H-M   'P 1'
#
loop_
_entity.id
_entity.type
_entity.pdbx_description
1 polymer ?
#
loop_
_entity_poly.entity_id
_entity_poly.type
_entity_poly.pdbx_seq_one_letter_code
_entity_poly.pdbx_strand_id
1 'polypeptide(L)'
;MSLVNDMLRDLEARGAASGGQGPLIGMQAVDEAAALRRQRSALARRWLVLAAVVVVAAGAGLAVKRWAAVPERAEAPAAVPASTSVEVVRLLDVLPHQEPGRFVLQLLLNRPVSYQRTDEGGAVSLRLSGAALAGEARSGRFEQDGLSLSWRVEARGDEVRVLLFGLTERLDIRDRLEPAGGHAQLWLEVKRQANEPAVTSEALELPVAEAADVQADLPDWVTRTVPEAVTTEVVPPARQPSETTVEPVPAPEIAAQASMRIGSHRPDPLLEAQQALRQQNYPRAVELLQALHEAQPDNPEATRWLAWAYLAGDQLEALLAWLPGQLRARPEDAELRMLLGRAQLLGGDKAAALATLEQNSPAVAANPGYHALLAALRQQVGDWSGSAALYRQLVALQPQQAAWQLGLAIALEQLDQPTQAAERYQLAVRGQGLDGNARRFAAERAAALGDGR
;
A
#
# COMPACT_ATOMS: atom_id res chain seq x y z
N MET A 1 -8.31 0.50 -6.07
CA MET A 1 -9.54 -0.20 -6.51
C MET A 1 -10.15 0.63 -7.63
N SER A 2 -10.38 0.04 -8.80
CA SER A 2 -10.88 0.77 -9.97
C SER A 2 -12.27 1.37 -9.68
N LEU A 3 -12.39 2.69 -9.80
CA LEU A 3 -13.62 3.46 -9.58
C LEU A 3 -14.77 3.00 -10.51
N VAL A 4 -14.41 2.45 -11.67
CA VAL A 4 -15.33 1.78 -12.60
C VAL A 4 -15.91 0.50 -11.99
N ASN A 5 -15.13 -0.28 -11.22
CA ASN A 5 -15.65 -1.50 -10.57
C ASN A 5 -16.68 -1.17 -9.48
N ASP A 6 -16.46 -0.11 -8.71
CA ASP A 6 -17.43 0.33 -7.68
C ASP A 6 -18.72 0.86 -8.33
N MET A 7 -18.60 1.58 -9.45
CA MET A 7 -19.76 2.04 -10.22
C MET A 7 -20.54 0.89 -10.87
N LEU A 8 -19.85 -0.14 -11.38
CA LEU A 8 -20.50 -1.30 -11.99
C LEU A 8 -21.29 -2.11 -10.96
N ARG A 9 -20.82 -2.18 -9.71
CA ARG A 9 -21.60 -2.73 -8.60
C ARG A 9 -22.90 -1.95 -8.35
N ASP A 10 -22.89 -0.61 -8.48
CA ASP A 10 -24.10 0.21 -8.35
C ASP A 10 -25.03 0.08 -9.57
N LEU A 11 -24.49 -0.06 -10.79
CA LEU A 11 -25.29 -0.27 -12.00
C LEU A 11 -25.91 -1.68 -12.04
N GLU A 12 -25.24 -2.72 -11.56
CA GLU A 12 -25.82 -4.07 -11.39
C GLU A 12 -26.94 -4.06 -10.35
N ALA A 13 -26.76 -3.35 -9.23
CA ALA A 13 -27.80 -3.19 -8.21
C ALA A 13 -29.07 -2.49 -8.77
N ARG A 14 -28.91 -1.57 -9.73
CA ARG A 14 -30.03 -0.87 -10.40
C ARG A 14 -30.61 -1.66 -11.57
N GLY A 15 -29.79 -2.34 -12.36
CA GLY A 15 -30.22 -3.17 -13.50
C GLY A 15 -31.06 -4.39 -13.08
N ALA A 16 -30.82 -4.93 -11.88
CA ALA A 16 -31.68 -5.96 -11.28
C ALA A 16 -33.09 -5.44 -10.90
N ALA A 17 -33.27 -4.12 -10.76
CA ALA A 17 -34.54 -3.49 -10.40
C ALA A 17 -35.33 -2.93 -11.61
N SER A 18 -34.73 -2.85 -12.80
CA SER A 18 -35.32 -2.18 -13.97
C SER A 18 -35.45 -3.07 -15.22
N GLY A 19 -35.71 -4.37 -15.04
CA GLY A 19 -36.13 -5.28 -16.13
C GLY A 19 -37.66 -5.25 -16.30
N GLY A 20 -38.15 -4.42 -17.22
CA GLY A 20 -39.59 -4.25 -17.47
C GLY A 20 -40.25 -5.40 -18.25
N GLN A 21 -41.23 -6.05 -17.61
CA GLN A 21 -42.51 -6.44 -18.21
C GLN A 21 -43.60 -6.25 -17.14
N GLY A 22 -44.65 -5.47 -17.43
CA GLY A 22 -45.88 -5.41 -16.61
C GLY A 22 -47.10 -5.83 -17.45
N PRO A 23 -48.35 -5.74 -16.95
CA PRO A 23 -48.82 -5.78 -15.55
C PRO A 23 -50.01 -6.77 -15.38
N LEU A 24 -50.00 -7.71 -14.42
CA LEU A 24 -51.22 -8.42 -14.02
C LEU A 24 -51.21 -8.84 -12.54
N ILE A 25 -52.08 -8.19 -11.77
CA ILE A 25 -53.02 -8.76 -10.78
C ILE A 25 -52.46 -9.85 -9.84
N GLY A 26 -52.28 -9.46 -8.57
CA GLY A 26 -52.75 -10.18 -7.39
C GLY A 26 -52.31 -11.62 -7.19
N MET A 27 -51.29 -11.83 -6.35
CA MET A 27 -51.36 -12.63 -5.12
C MET A 27 -49.98 -12.68 -4.46
N GLN A 28 -49.97 -12.46 -3.15
CA GLN A 28 -48.81 -12.67 -2.29
C GLN A 28 -48.36 -14.13 -2.37
N ALA A 29 -47.11 -14.37 -2.75
CA ALA A 29 -46.38 -15.56 -2.36
C ALA A 29 -45.41 -15.18 -1.24
N VAL A 30 -45.88 -15.33 0.00
CA VAL A 30 -45.00 -15.41 1.17
C VAL A 30 -44.20 -16.70 0.99
N ASP A 31 -42.91 -16.56 0.73
CA ASP A 31 -42.01 -17.69 0.53
C ASP A 31 -41.74 -18.39 1.89
N GLU A 32 -42.64 -19.29 2.28
CA GLU A 32 -42.61 -20.10 3.52
C GLU A 32 -41.32 -20.96 3.64
N ALA A 33 -40.54 -21.11 2.57
CA ALA A 33 -39.31 -21.89 2.56
C ALA A 33 -38.09 -21.20 3.23
N ALA A 34 -38.18 -19.89 3.51
CA ALA A 34 -37.12 -19.11 4.17
C ALA A 34 -37.27 -19.08 5.71
N ALA A 35 -38.49 -19.24 6.24
CA ALA A 35 -38.77 -19.17 7.67
C ALA A 35 -38.42 -20.48 8.43
N LEU A 36 -38.56 -21.64 7.79
CA LEU A 36 -38.29 -22.94 8.44
C LEU A 36 -36.80 -23.31 8.57
N ARG A 37 -35.90 -22.63 7.83
CA ARG A 37 -34.45 -22.84 7.94
C ARG A 37 -33.82 -22.17 9.17
N ARG A 38 -34.45 -21.13 9.74
CA ARG A 38 -33.95 -20.43 10.94
C ARG A 38 -34.34 -21.08 12.26
N GLN A 39 -35.37 -21.93 12.31
CA GLN A 39 -35.75 -22.65 13.54
C GLN A 39 -34.96 -23.95 13.78
N ARG A 40 -34.46 -24.62 12.73
CA ARG A 40 -33.67 -25.87 12.88
C ARG A 40 -32.24 -25.62 13.37
N SER A 41 -31.68 -24.43 13.16
CA SER A 41 -30.32 -24.07 13.59
C SER A 41 -30.22 -23.65 15.07
N ALA A 42 -31.34 -23.29 15.72
CA ALA A 42 -31.36 -22.95 17.13
C ALA A 42 -31.41 -24.18 18.07
N LEU A 43 -32.06 -25.27 17.65
CA LEU A 43 -32.08 -26.52 18.40
C LEU A 43 -30.76 -27.29 18.24
N ALA A 44 -30.16 -27.32 17.05
CA ALA A 44 -28.86 -27.96 16.81
C ALA A 44 -27.72 -27.36 17.66
N ARG A 45 -27.75 -26.04 17.90
CA ARG A 45 -26.80 -25.36 18.80
C ARG A 45 -27.00 -25.72 20.27
N ARG A 46 -28.22 -26.01 20.73
CA ARG A 46 -28.49 -26.44 22.11
C ARG A 46 -28.02 -27.87 22.39
N TRP A 47 -28.09 -28.77 21.40
CA TRP A 47 -27.59 -30.15 21.53
C TRP A 47 -26.06 -30.24 21.51
N LEU A 48 -25.38 -29.37 20.74
CA LEU A 48 -23.91 -29.31 20.72
C LEU A 48 -23.31 -28.83 22.04
N VAL A 49 -23.97 -27.90 22.74
CA VAL A 49 -23.51 -27.42 24.06
C VAL A 49 -23.70 -28.49 25.15
N LEU A 50 -24.78 -29.27 25.10
CA LEU A 50 -24.99 -30.40 26.03
C LEU A 50 -23.99 -31.54 25.82
N ALA A 51 -23.65 -31.85 24.55
CA ALA A 51 -22.64 -32.86 24.24
C ALA A 51 -21.23 -32.46 24.75
N ALA A 52 -20.88 -31.17 24.70
CA ALA A 52 -19.60 -30.67 25.22
C ALA A 52 -19.50 -30.77 26.75
N VAL A 53 -20.60 -30.60 27.49
CA VAL A 53 -20.61 -30.70 28.97
C VAL A 53 -20.45 -32.14 29.44
N VAL A 54 -21.00 -33.12 28.73
CA VAL A 54 -20.88 -34.55 29.07
C VAL A 54 -19.45 -35.06 28.86
N VAL A 55 -18.73 -34.58 27.83
CA VAL A 55 -17.34 -34.96 27.56
C VAL A 55 -16.38 -34.42 28.63
N VAL A 56 -16.63 -33.20 29.14
CA VAL A 56 -15.84 -32.62 30.25
C VAL A 56 -16.09 -33.36 31.57
N ALA A 57 -17.33 -33.79 31.84
CA ALA A 57 -17.66 -34.58 33.03
C ALA A 57 -17.06 -36.00 33.00
N ALA A 58 -16.97 -36.63 31.83
CA ALA A 58 -16.34 -37.95 31.66
C ALA A 58 -14.81 -37.91 31.82
N GLY A 59 -14.15 -36.80 31.45
CA GLY A 59 -12.70 -36.62 31.63
C GLY A 59 -12.28 -36.47 33.10
N ALA A 60 -13.12 -35.84 33.94
CA ALA A 60 -12.83 -35.66 35.37
C ALA A 60 -12.92 -36.96 36.19
N GLY A 61 -13.72 -37.94 35.76
CA GLY A 61 -13.87 -39.23 36.44
C GLY A 61 -12.68 -40.19 36.30
N LEU A 62 -11.88 -40.04 35.23
CA LEU A 62 -10.72 -40.89 34.95
C LEU A 62 -9.43 -40.42 35.66
N ALA A 63 -9.38 -39.18 36.14
CA ALA A 63 -8.24 -38.64 36.88
C ALA A 63 -8.25 -39.01 38.38
N VAL A 64 -9.41 -39.32 38.97
CA VAL A 64 -9.53 -39.66 40.40
C VAL A 64 -9.13 -41.11 40.71
N LYS A 65 -9.19 -42.02 39.72
CA LYS A 65 -8.91 -43.45 39.93
C LYS A 65 -7.42 -43.84 39.88
N ARG A 66 -6.53 -42.88 39.56
CA ARG A 66 -5.08 -43.09 39.48
C ARG A 66 -4.30 -42.53 40.67
N TRP A 67 -5.00 -41.99 41.68
CA TRP A 67 -4.42 -41.35 42.86
C TRP A 67 -4.47 -42.21 44.14
N ALA A 68 -4.64 -43.52 44.00
CA ALA A 68 -4.72 -44.47 45.13
C ALA A 68 -3.66 -45.60 45.04
N ALA A 69 -2.46 -45.27 44.56
CA ALA A 69 -1.29 -46.13 44.73
C ALA A 69 -0.25 -45.36 45.55
N VAL A 70 -0.14 -45.71 46.83
CA VAL A 70 0.90 -45.23 47.76
C VAL A 70 2.25 -45.78 47.28
N PRO A 71 3.27 -44.94 47.02
CA PRO A 71 4.61 -45.45 46.84
C PRO A 71 5.31 -45.60 48.19
N GLU A 72 5.73 -46.83 48.45
CA GLU A 72 6.66 -47.23 49.49
C GLU A 72 8.02 -46.56 49.25
N ARG A 73 8.63 -46.05 50.32
CA ARG A 73 9.84 -45.23 50.27
C ARG A 73 11.05 -46.14 50.06
N ALA A 74 11.63 -46.12 48.85
CA ALA A 74 12.89 -46.77 48.53
C ALA A 74 14.01 -45.72 48.34
N GLU A 75 15.17 -46.02 48.92
CA GLU A 75 16.40 -45.23 48.92
C GLU A 75 16.91 -44.87 47.51
N ALA A 76 17.49 -43.68 47.43
CA ALA A 76 18.09 -43.12 46.22
C ALA A 76 19.41 -43.82 45.84
N PRO A 77 19.64 -44.08 44.54
CA PRO A 77 20.98 -44.11 43.99
C PRO A 77 21.29 -42.82 43.22
N ALA A 78 22.55 -42.41 43.38
CA ALA A 78 23.31 -41.33 42.77
C ALA A 78 22.75 -40.66 41.49
N ALA A 79 22.77 -39.34 41.53
CA ALA A 79 22.58 -38.46 40.38
C ALA A 79 23.58 -38.78 39.26
N VAL A 80 23.06 -39.28 38.15
CA VAL A 80 23.71 -39.18 36.85
C VAL A 80 23.53 -37.72 36.40
N PRO A 81 24.56 -36.98 36.00
CA PRO A 81 24.37 -35.62 35.49
C PRO A 81 23.45 -35.72 34.27
N ALA A 82 22.29 -35.06 34.36
CA ALA A 82 21.41 -34.88 33.22
C ALA A 82 22.22 -34.14 32.15
N SER A 83 22.51 -34.83 31.04
CA SER A 83 22.99 -34.20 29.82
C SER A 83 22.03 -33.07 29.48
N THR A 84 22.45 -31.82 29.64
CA THR A 84 21.75 -30.66 29.10
C THR A 84 21.65 -30.86 27.59
N SER A 85 20.51 -31.35 27.13
CA SER A 85 20.14 -31.35 25.72
C SER A 85 20.08 -29.90 25.27
N VAL A 86 21.05 -29.49 24.44
CA VAL A 86 21.01 -28.20 23.74
C VAL A 86 19.72 -28.20 22.91
N GLU A 87 18.76 -27.35 23.27
CA GLU A 87 17.49 -27.29 22.55
C GLU A 87 17.69 -26.60 21.19
N VAL A 88 17.90 -27.39 20.15
CA VAL A 88 18.13 -26.91 18.78
C VAL A 88 16.83 -26.36 18.17
N VAL A 89 16.89 -25.16 17.56
CA VAL A 89 15.76 -24.61 16.79
C VAL A 89 15.57 -25.48 15.54
N ARG A 90 14.35 -25.90 15.23
CA ARG A 90 14.04 -26.68 14.04
C ARG A 90 13.20 -25.87 13.07
N LEU A 91 13.66 -25.79 11.82
CA LEU A 91 12.86 -25.30 10.71
C LEU A 91 11.95 -26.44 10.25
N LEU A 92 10.66 -26.28 10.53
CA LEU A 92 9.60 -27.25 10.30
C LEU A 92 9.14 -27.24 8.85
N ASP A 93 8.94 -26.05 8.29
CA ASP A 93 8.40 -25.89 6.95
C ASP A 93 8.88 -24.61 6.24
N VAL A 94 8.82 -24.62 4.92
CA VAL A 94 9.15 -23.50 4.03
C VAL A 94 8.03 -23.39 3.00
N LEU A 95 7.24 -22.33 3.11
CA LEU A 95 6.01 -22.11 2.38
C LEU A 95 6.17 -20.89 1.45
N PRO A 96 6.36 -21.11 0.13
CA PRO A 96 6.34 -20.02 -0.83
C PRO A 96 4.89 -19.62 -1.16
N HIS A 97 4.58 -18.33 -1.03
CA HIS A 97 3.28 -17.75 -1.34
C HIS A 97 3.43 -16.72 -2.47
N GLN A 98 2.49 -16.77 -3.41
CA GLN A 98 2.44 -15.87 -4.55
C GLN A 98 1.30 -14.88 -4.35
N GLU A 99 1.62 -13.59 -4.46
CA GLU A 99 0.64 -12.52 -4.40
C GLU A 99 0.82 -11.55 -5.58
N PRO A 100 -0.22 -10.81 -5.99
CA PRO A 100 -0.09 -9.84 -7.08
C PRO A 100 1.02 -8.82 -6.82
N GLY A 101 2.09 -8.83 -7.62
CA GLY A 101 3.20 -7.89 -7.55
C GLY A 101 4.21 -8.11 -6.40
N ARG A 102 4.11 -9.21 -5.64
CA ARG A 102 5.07 -9.57 -4.59
C ARG A 102 5.20 -11.08 -4.39
N PHE A 103 6.39 -11.53 -4.02
CA PHE A 103 6.65 -12.91 -3.64
C PHE A 103 6.91 -12.99 -2.14
N VAL A 104 6.34 -13.98 -1.45
CA VAL A 104 6.48 -14.13 0.01
C VAL A 104 7.01 -15.53 0.33
N LEU A 105 8.17 -15.61 0.98
CA LEU A 105 8.71 -16.88 1.48
C LEU A 105 8.53 -16.94 3.00
N GLN A 106 7.71 -17.88 3.48
CA GLN A 106 7.43 -18.06 4.90
C GLN A 106 8.19 -19.28 5.44
N LEU A 107 8.91 -19.10 6.54
CA LEU A 107 9.66 -20.16 7.24
C LEU A 107 9.03 -20.43 8.60
N LEU A 108 8.57 -21.66 8.83
CA LEU A 108 7.94 -22.07 10.07
C LEU A 108 8.96 -22.73 11.00
N LEU A 109 9.24 -22.10 12.14
CA LEU A 109 10.22 -22.53 13.13
C LEU A 109 9.51 -23.05 14.38
N ASN A 110 10.10 -24.03 15.05
CA ASN A 110 9.56 -24.53 16.32
C ASN A 110 9.73 -23.55 17.50
N ARG A 111 10.56 -22.50 17.37
CA ARG A 111 10.79 -21.44 18.37
C ARG A 111 11.49 -20.25 17.70
N PRO A 112 11.48 -19.04 18.30
CA PRO A 112 12.18 -17.88 17.74
C PRO A 112 13.70 -18.11 17.68
N VAL A 113 14.34 -17.50 16.68
CA VAL A 113 15.78 -17.61 16.42
C VAL A 113 16.34 -16.27 15.98
N SER A 114 17.57 -15.97 16.40
CA SER A 114 18.35 -14.86 15.87
C SER A 114 18.95 -15.23 14.53
N TYR A 115 18.95 -14.30 13.57
CA TYR A 115 19.58 -14.51 12.28
C TYR A 115 20.39 -13.29 11.86
N GLN A 116 21.36 -13.53 10.98
CA GLN A 116 22.15 -12.48 10.32
C GLN A 116 21.72 -12.39 8.87
N ARG A 117 21.44 -11.16 8.40
CA ARG A 117 21.08 -10.87 7.00
C ARG A 117 22.26 -10.18 6.31
N THR A 118 22.62 -10.66 5.13
CA THR A 118 23.64 -10.05 4.26
C THR A 118 23.04 -9.82 2.89
N ASP A 119 23.13 -8.58 2.40
CA ASP A 119 22.59 -8.15 1.12
C ASP A 119 23.75 -7.76 0.19
N GLU A 120 23.97 -8.54 -0.87
CA GLU A 120 25.06 -8.33 -1.82
C GLU A 120 24.52 -8.40 -3.26
N GLY A 121 24.49 -7.27 -3.97
CA GLY A 121 24.36 -7.21 -5.45
C GLY A 121 23.27 -8.08 -6.08
N GLY A 122 22.03 -8.03 -5.56
CA GLY A 122 20.93 -8.87 -6.08
C GLY A 122 20.88 -10.29 -5.49
N ALA A 123 21.60 -10.53 -4.41
CA ALA A 123 21.47 -11.72 -3.57
C ALA A 123 21.25 -11.32 -2.11
N VAL A 124 20.30 -11.97 -1.45
CA VAL A 124 20.05 -11.83 -0.01
C VAL A 124 20.28 -13.19 0.64
N SER A 125 21.14 -13.21 1.65
CA SER A 125 21.40 -14.39 2.46
C SER A 125 20.99 -14.17 3.91
N LEU A 126 20.26 -15.12 4.46
CA LEU A 126 19.94 -15.18 5.88
C LEU A 126 20.60 -16.40 6.50
N ARG A 127 21.30 -16.19 7.61
CA ARG A 127 21.98 -17.23 8.38
C ARG A 127 21.29 -17.35 9.73
N LEU A 128 20.58 -18.46 9.93
CA LEU A 128 19.91 -18.78 11.19
C LEU A 128 20.84 -19.67 12.02
N SER A 129 21.51 -19.08 13.01
CA SER A 129 22.46 -19.76 13.88
C SER A 129 21.75 -20.63 14.92
N GLY A 130 22.20 -21.87 15.12
CA GLY A 130 21.58 -22.82 16.06
C GLY A 130 20.26 -23.41 15.55
N ALA A 131 20.00 -23.29 14.23
CA ALA A 131 18.86 -23.89 13.57
C ALA A 131 19.25 -25.16 12.82
N ALA A 132 18.39 -26.18 12.87
CA ALA A 132 18.48 -27.39 12.08
C ALA A 132 17.30 -27.46 11.09
N LEU A 133 17.59 -27.86 9.86
CA LEU A 133 16.57 -28.10 8.83
C LEU A 133 15.97 -29.49 9.05
N ALA A 134 14.64 -29.58 9.18
CA ALA A 134 13.95 -30.86 9.15
C ALA A 134 13.79 -31.32 7.69
N GLY A 135 14.63 -32.29 7.27
CA GLY A 135 14.59 -32.89 5.93
C GLY A 135 15.67 -32.37 4.98
N GLU A 136 15.44 -32.55 3.68
CA GLU A 136 16.39 -32.16 2.63
C GLU A 136 16.33 -30.64 2.32
N ALA A 137 17.37 -30.15 1.64
CA ALA A 137 17.41 -28.78 1.16
C ALA A 137 16.22 -28.49 0.24
N ARG A 138 15.62 -27.31 0.39
CA ARG A 138 14.45 -26.88 -0.37
C ARG A 138 14.84 -25.76 -1.31
N SER A 139 14.32 -25.76 -2.53
CA SER A 139 14.58 -24.68 -3.47
C SER A 139 13.41 -24.48 -4.42
N GLY A 140 13.33 -23.30 -5.01
CA GLY A 140 12.30 -22.96 -5.98
C GLY A 140 12.70 -21.77 -6.83
N ARG A 141 12.02 -21.61 -7.96
CA ARG A 141 12.13 -20.45 -8.83
C ARG A 141 10.75 -19.84 -9.03
N PHE A 142 10.72 -18.53 -9.10
CA PHE A 142 9.55 -17.71 -9.34
C PHE A 142 9.84 -16.77 -10.51
N GLU A 143 8.94 -16.73 -11.49
CA GLU A 143 9.04 -15.86 -12.66
C GLU A 143 7.64 -15.38 -13.02
N GLN A 144 7.32 -14.14 -12.66
CA GLN A 144 6.03 -13.53 -12.95
C GLN A 144 6.18 -12.01 -12.99
N ASP A 145 5.50 -11.36 -13.93
CA ASP A 145 5.46 -9.88 -14.06
C ASP A 145 6.85 -9.20 -14.09
N GLY A 146 7.85 -9.89 -14.67
CA GLY A 146 9.24 -9.42 -14.80
C GLY A 146 10.12 -9.61 -13.57
N LEU A 147 9.59 -10.16 -12.46
CA LEU A 147 10.36 -10.53 -11.29
C LEU A 147 10.81 -12.00 -11.42
N SER A 148 12.09 -12.21 -11.74
CA SER A 148 12.72 -13.55 -11.71
C SER A 148 13.54 -13.70 -10.42
N LEU A 149 13.11 -14.63 -9.57
CA LEU A 149 13.71 -14.92 -8.27
C LEU A 149 13.92 -16.42 -8.10
N SER A 150 15.10 -16.83 -7.65
CA SER A 150 15.40 -18.19 -7.22
C SER A 150 15.71 -18.20 -5.73
N TRP A 151 15.18 -19.15 -4.99
CA TRP A 151 15.44 -19.28 -3.56
C TRP A 151 15.91 -20.69 -3.20
N ARG A 152 16.73 -20.80 -2.16
CA ARG A 152 17.23 -22.07 -1.62
C ARG A 152 17.34 -21.98 -0.10
N VAL A 153 16.95 -23.04 0.58
CA VAL A 153 17.10 -23.24 2.02
C VAL A 153 17.87 -24.53 2.24
N GLU A 154 19.03 -24.45 2.87
CA GLU A 154 19.92 -25.60 3.09
C GLU A 154 20.48 -25.59 4.52
N ALA A 155 20.73 -26.78 5.07
CA ALA A 155 21.47 -26.93 6.32
C ALA A 155 22.97 -26.91 6.06
N ARG A 156 23.72 -26.18 6.88
CA ARG A 156 25.18 -26.09 6.80
C ARG A 156 25.79 -26.18 8.20
N GLY A 157 26.01 -27.41 8.66
CA GLY A 157 26.46 -27.65 10.05
C GLY A 157 25.35 -27.26 11.04
N ASP A 158 25.67 -26.38 11.99
CA ASP A 158 24.74 -25.91 13.05
C ASP A 158 23.96 -24.64 12.66
N GLU A 159 23.94 -24.30 11.37
CA GLU A 159 23.15 -23.18 10.83
C GLU A 159 22.26 -23.63 9.67
N VAL A 160 21.12 -22.94 9.52
CA VAL A 160 20.33 -22.98 8.28
C VAL A 160 20.62 -21.73 7.49
N ARG A 161 20.88 -21.90 6.19
CA ARG A 161 21.10 -20.80 5.26
C ARG A 161 19.93 -20.69 4.30
N VAL A 162 19.37 -19.48 4.23
CA VAL A 162 18.34 -19.11 3.26
C VAL A 162 18.99 -18.16 2.26
N LEU A 163 18.91 -18.49 0.98
CA LEU A 163 19.46 -17.72 -0.11
C LEU A 163 18.34 -17.32 -1.06
N LEU A 164 18.27 -16.04 -1.40
CA LEU A 164 17.37 -15.48 -2.40
C LEU A 164 18.21 -14.75 -3.45
N PHE A 165 18.04 -15.11 -4.71
CA PHE A 165 18.78 -14.57 -5.84
C PHE A 165 17.81 -14.02 -6.89
N GLY A 166 17.99 -12.77 -7.30
CA GLY A 166 17.18 -12.11 -8.33
C GLY A 166 18.05 -11.65 -9.48
N LEU A 167 17.48 -11.51 -10.68
CA LEU A 167 18.19 -11.02 -11.87
C LEU A 167 18.35 -9.48 -11.92
N THR A 168 17.91 -8.77 -10.89
CA THR A 168 17.92 -7.30 -10.78
C THR A 168 19.10 -6.80 -9.93
N GLU A 169 19.62 -5.60 -10.20
CA GLU A 169 20.80 -5.04 -9.50
C GLU A 169 20.60 -4.88 -7.97
N ARG A 170 19.36 -4.72 -7.51
CA ARG A 170 18.95 -4.77 -6.10
C ARG A 170 17.62 -5.52 -5.93
N LEU A 171 17.50 -6.24 -4.83
CA LEU A 171 16.30 -6.94 -4.40
C LEU A 171 15.74 -6.23 -3.17
N ASP A 172 14.55 -5.63 -3.27
CA ASP A 172 13.84 -5.06 -2.11
C ASP A 172 13.16 -6.18 -1.33
N ILE A 173 13.87 -6.73 -0.34
CA ILE A 173 13.38 -7.78 0.55
C ILE A 173 13.10 -7.19 1.93
N ARG A 174 11.90 -7.45 2.46
CA ARG A 174 11.52 -7.14 3.83
C ARG A 174 11.38 -8.43 4.62
N ASP A 175 12.10 -8.52 5.73
CA ASP A 175 11.98 -9.62 6.68
C ASP A 175 11.06 -9.24 7.85
N ARG A 176 10.36 -10.24 8.41
CA ARG A 176 9.58 -10.09 9.65
C ARG A 176 9.55 -11.40 10.42
N LEU A 177 9.94 -11.38 11.69
CA LEU A 177 9.86 -12.53 12.59
C LEU A 177 8.70 -12.34 13.57
N GLU A 178 7.70 -13.21 13.53
CA GLU A 178 6.52 -13.16 14.40
C GLU A 178 6.45 -14.41 15.31
N PRO A 179 6.27 -14.26 16.64
CA PRO A 179 6.02 -15.39 17.53
C PRO A 179 4.54 -15.82 17.48
N ALA A 180 4.28 -17.11 17.29
CA ALA A 180 2.93 -17.67 17.15
C ALA A 180 2.75 -18.91 18.05
N GLY A 181 2.24 -18.70 19.27
CA GLY A 181 1.66 -19.76 20.10
C GLY A 181 2.55 -20.99 20.39
N GLY A 182 3.86 -20.80 20.53
CA GLY A 182 4.83 -21.89 20.71
C GLY A 182 5.69 -22.21 19.48
N HIS A 183 5.44 -21.53 18.36
CA HIS A 183 6.24 -21.55 17.14
C HIS A 183 6.68 -20.12 16.77
N ALA A 184 7.59 -19.98 15.81
CA ALA A 184 7.94 -18.68 15.23
C ALA A 184 7.85 -18.73 13.70
N GLN A 185 7.49 -17.62 13.08
CA GLN A 185 7.37 -17.52 11.63
C GLN A 185 8.24 -16.39 11.12
N LEU A 186 9.15 -16.70 10.21
CA LEU A 186 9.97 -15.72 9.51
C LEU A 186 9.40 -15.51 8.10
N TRP A 187 8.95 -14.30 7.81
CA TRP A 187 8.40 -13.88 6.53
C TRP A 187 9.45 -13.10 5.75
N LEU A 188 9.66 -13.45 4.49
CA LEU A 188 10.53 -12.75 3.55
C LEU A 188 9.70 -12.26 2.37
N GLU A 189 9.33 -10.99 2.38
CA GLU A 189 8.54 -10.35 1.32
C GLU A 189 9.47 -9.69 0.30
N VAL A 190 9.46 -10.16 -0.94
CA VAL A 190 10.18 -9.57 -2.07
C VAL A 190 9.20 -8.71 -2.85
N LYS A 191 9.45 -7.40 -2.86
CA LYS A 191 8.66 -6.44 -3.64
C LYS A 191 9.37 -6.12 -4.94
N ARG A 192 8.58 -5.92 -6.00
CA ARG A 192 9.10 -5.33 -7.23
C ARG A 192 9.61 -3.93 -6.91
N GLN A 193 10.90 -3.70 -7.10
CA GLN A 193 11.41 -2.35 -7.27
C GLN A 193 10.75 -1.85 -8.55
N ALA A 194 9.78 -0.94 -8.44
CA ALA A 194 9.39 -0.16 -9.60
C ALA A 194 10.70 0.44 -10.10
N ASN A 195 11.06 0.16 -11.35
CA ASN A 195 12.01 0.99 -12.05
C ASN A 195 11.44 2.41 -11.88
N GLU A 196 11.95 3.17 -10.91
CA GLU A 196 12.28 4.54 -11.26
C GLU A 196 13.07 4.39 -12.56
N PRO A 197 12.80 5.18 -13.59
CA PRO A 197 13.83 5.31 -14.59
C PRO A 197 15.08 5.64 -13.78
N ALA A 198 16.03 4.72 -13.75
CA ALA A 198 17.40 5.11 -13.55
C ALA A 198 17.50 6.34 -14.43
N VAL A 199 17.75 7.49 -13.81
CA VAL A 199 18.32 8.60 -14.52
C VAL A 199 19.47 7.92 -15.22
N THR A 200 19.23 7.61 -16.49
CA THR A 200 20.27 7.26 -17.40
C THR A 200 21.02 8.55 -17.30
N SER A 201 22.16 8.50 -16.60
CA SER A 201 23.27 9.33 -16.98
C SER A 201 23.39 9.06 -18.47
N GLU A 202 22.61 9.81 -19.27
CA GLU A 202 23.07 10.26 -20.54
C GLU A 202 24.46 10.73 -20.19
N ALA A 203 25.41 9.89 -20.61
CA ALA A 203 26.71 10.40 -20.91
C ALA A 203 26.39 11.67 -21.70
N LEU A 204 26.55 12.81 -21.03
CA LEU A 204 26.92 14.04 -21.67
C LEU A 204 28.17 13.65 -22.46
N GLU A 205 27.96 13.13 -23.67
CA GLU A 205 28.89 13.33 -24.75
C GLU A 205 28.92 14.84 -24.91
N LEU A 206 29.84 15.43 -24.15
CA LEU A 206 30.25 16.80 -24.31
C LEU A 206 30.50 16.97 -25.81
N PRO A 207 29.81 17.90 -26.51
CA PRO A 207 30.23 18.25 -27.83
C PRO A 207 31.69 18.70 -27.72
N VAL A 208 32.55 18.06 -28.50
CA VAL A 208 33.94 18.50 -28.69
C VAL A 208 33.88 19.98 -29.03
N ALA A 209 34.51 20.80 -28.20
CA ALA A 209 34.62 22.23 -28.41
C ALA A 209 35.35 22.47 -29.73
N GLU A 210 34.59 22.76 -30.77
CA GLU A 210 35.11 23.37 -31.98
C GLU A 210 35.46 24.82 -31.63
N ALA A 211 36.73 25.18 -31.78
CA ALA A 211 37.23 26.52 -31.51
C ALA A 211 36.62 27.50 -32.51
N ALA A 212 35.51 28.13 -32.13
CA ALA A 212 35.00 29.31 -32.80
C ALA A 212 35.64 30.54 -32.15
N ASP A 213 36.59 31.14 -32.86
CA ASP A 213 37.07 32.50 -32.62
C ASP A 213 35.88 33.46 -32.69
N VAL A 214 35.36 33.85 -31.52
CA VAL A 214 34.45 34.99 -31.40
C VAL A 214 35.02 35.93 -30.34
N GLN A 215 35.79 36.88 -30.84
CA GLN A 215 36.18 38.11 -30.14
C GLN A 215 34.89 38.89 -29.83
N ALA A 216 34.37 38.76 -28.61
CA ALA A 216 33.30 39.60 -28.10
C ALA A 216 33.86 40.50 -26.99
N ASP A 217 33.82 41.81 -27.25
CA ASP A 217 34.19 42.87 -26.30
C ASP A 217 33.41 42.73 -24.99
N LEU A 218 34.14 42.49 -23.89
CA LEU A 218 33.58 42.46 -22.55
C LEU A 218 33.44 43.90 -22.01
N PRO A 219 32.31 44.25 -21.36
CA PRO A 219 32.09 45.59 -20.82
C PRO A 219 32.98 45.90 -19.59
N ASP A 220 33.42 47.16 -19.50
CA ASP A 220 34.46 47.75 -18.61
C ASP A 220 34.33 47.50 -17.09
N TRP A 221 33.23 46.95 -16.60
CA TRP A 221 33.07 46.66 -15.17
C TRP A 221 33.76 45.35 -14.75
N VAL A 222 34.17 44.51 -15.71
CA VAL A 222 34.84 43.21 -15.46
C VAL A 222 36.35 43.37 -15.18
N THR A 223 36.96 44.51 -15.51
CA THR A 223 38.41 44.78 -15.29
C THR A 223 38.69 45.78 -14.17
N ARG A 224 37.70 46.16 -13.35
CA ARG A 224 37.92 47.12 -12.26
C ARG A 224 38.63 46.46 -11.09
N THR A 225 39.94 46.65 -11.01
CA THR A 225 40.76 46.35 -9.83
C THR A 225 40.42 47.31 -8.69
N VAL A 226 40.19 46.76 -7.50
CA VAL A 226 40.00 47.52 -6.25
C VAL A 226 41.36 48.13 -5.87
N PRO A 227 41.46 49.46 -5.68
CA PRO A 227 42.71 50.05 -5.22
C PRO A 227 42.93 49.78 -3.72
N GLU A 228 44.17 49.40 -3.44
CA GLU A 228 44.80 49.15 -2.16
C GLU A 228 44.66 50.38 -1.23
N ALA A 229 43.84 50.26 -0.19
CA ALA A 229 43.70 51.31 0.82
C ALA A 229 44.85 51.19 1.82
N VAL A 230 45.74 52.19 1.74
CA VAL A 230 46.87 52.48 2.62
C VAL A 230 46.44 52.42 4.09
N THR A 231 47.06 51.53 4.84
CA THR A 231 47.00 51.46 6.30
C THR A 231 47.72 52.66 6.88
N THR A 232 46.99 53.73 7.22
CA THR A 232 47.50 54.79 8.09
C THR A 232 47.55 54.30 9.54
N GLU A 233 48.75 54.34 10.07
CA GLU A 233 49.17 54.11 11.44
C GLU A 233 48.42 55.02 12.43
N VAL A 234 47.68 54.43 13.37
CA VAL A 234 47.09 55.12 14.52
C VAL A 234 47.82 54.65 15.76
N VAL A 235 48.61 55.55 16.36
CA VAL A 235 49.17 55.39 17.71
C VAL A 235 48.29 56.14 18.71
N PRO A 236 47.86 55.48 19.79
CA PRO A 236 47.68 56.14 21.08
C PRO A 236 48.49 55.47 22.21
N PRO A 237 48.66 56.15 23.36
CA PRO A 237 49.87 56.05 24.17
C PRO A 237 49.88 54.94 25.23
N ALA A 238 51.09 54.70 25.72
CA ALA A 238 51.50 53.74 26.75
C ALA A 238 50.64 53.71 28.03
N ARG A 239 50.39 52.49 28.53
CA ARG A 239 50.27 52.20 29.97
C ARG A 239 51.12 50.97 30.32
N GLN A 240 51.79 51.12 31.45
CA GLN A 240 52.80 50.26 32.07
C GLN A 240 52.27 48.88 32.50
N PRO A 241 53.17 47.91 32.76
CA PRO A 241 52.80 46.56 33.14
C PRO A 241 52.35 46.52 34.60
N SER A 242 51.26 45.83 34.89
CA SER A 242 50.91 45.46 36.26
C SER A 242 50.77 43.95 36.32
N GLU A 243 51.53 43.42 37.26
CA GLU A 243 51.84 42.02 37.47
C GLU A 243 50.60 41.19 37.75
N THR A 244 50.61 40.03 37.11
CA THR A 244 49.86 38.83 37.42
C THR A 244 49.85 38.54 38.93
N THR A 245 48.70 38.71 39.58
CA THR A 245 48.37 37.92 40.76
C THR A 245 47.73 36.63 40.28
N VAL A 246 48.43 35.52 40.51
CA VAL A 246 48.02 34.16 40.20
C VAL A 246 46.92 33.76 41.18
N GLU A 247 45.68 33.65 40.69
CA GLU A 247 44.67 32.78 41.31
C GLU A 247 44.77 31.39 40.64
N PRO A 248 44.65 30.28 41.40
CA PRO A 248 44.82 28.94 40.87
C PRO A 248 43.62 28.57 39.99
N VAL A 249 43.92 28.27 38.74
CA VAL A 249 43.00 27.64 37.78
C VAL A 249 42.58 26.26 38.33
N PRO A 250 41.27 26.00 38.58
CA PRO A 250 40.81 24.63 38.64
C PRO A 250 40.81 24.04 37.23
N ALA A 251 41.33 22.82 37.11
CA ALA A 251 41.34 22.02 35.89
C ALA A 251 39.94 21.93 35.25
N PRO A 252 39.84 21.77 33.91
CA PRO A 252 38.59 21.90 33.19
C PRO A 252 37.65 20.73 33.54
N GLU A 253 36.52 21.05 34.18
CA GLU A 253 35.39 20.15 34.24
C GLU A 253 34.76 20.02 32.85
N ILE A 254 35.10 18.92 32.19
CA ILE A 254 34.27 18.33 31.14
C ILE A 254 32.94 17.94 31.79
N ALA A 255 31.92 18.79 31.75
CA ALA A 255 30.49 18.43 31.72
C ALA A 255 29.59 19.65 32.01
N ALA A 256 29.24 20.42 30.98
CA ALA A 256 27.97 21.14 30.95
C ALA A 256 27.52 21.27 29.51
N GLN A 257 27.14 20.10 28.96
CA GLN A 257 26.11 19.89 27.95
C GLN A 257 25.75 21.17 27.17
N ALA A 258 26.45 21.37 26.05
CA ALA A 258 25.77 21.90 24.88
C ALA A 258 24.57 20.98 24.67
N SER A 259 23.40 21.41 25.16
CA SER A 259 22.13 20.86 24.76
C SER A 259 21.95 21.29 23.31
N MET A 260 22.68 20.61 22.42
CA MET A 260 22.11 20.20 21.16
C MET A 260 20.81 19.50 21.57
N ARG A 261 19.71 20.26 21.54
CA ARG A 261 18.41 19.66 21.32
C ARG A 261 18.62 18.97 19.99
N ILE A 262 18.98 17.69 20.06
CA ILE A 262 18.69 16.72 19.00
C ILE A 262 17.24 17.05 18.72
N GLY A 263 17.00 17.75 17.60
CA GLY A 263 15.64 18.04 17.19
C GLY A 263 14.94 16.72 17.32
N SER A 264 13.95 16.66 18.22
CA SER A 264 13.14 15.47 18.36
C SER A 264 12.84 15.08 16.92
N HIS A 265 13.24 13.88 16.51
CA HIS A 265 12.88 13.36 15.20
C HIS A 265 11.37 13.18 15.26
N ARG A 266 10.65 14.29 15.15
CA ARG A 266 9.20 14.34 15.13
C ARG A 266 8.90 13.61 13.83
N PRO A 267 8.30 12.43 13.90
CA PRO A 267 8.03 11.69 12.68
C PRO A 267 7.20 12.62 11.79
N ASP A 268 7.46 12.58 10.49
CA ASP A 268 6.77 13.42 9.54
C ASP A 268 5.25 13.22 9.74
N PRO A 269 4.50 14.24 10.20
CA PRO A 269 3.08 14.10 10.51
C PRO A 269 2.27 13.64 9.30
N LEU A 270 2.75 13.94 8.09
CA LEU A 270 2.17 13.45 6.85
C LEU A 270 2.37 11.94 6.69
N LEU A 271 3.58 11.44 6.96
CA LEU A 271 3.89 10.01 6.89
C LEU A 271 3.08 9.21 7.93
N GLU A 272 2.94 9.74 9.15
CA GLU A 272 2.08 9.16 10.18
C GLU A 272 0.62 9.08 9.73
N ALA A 273 0.10 10.16 9.14
CA ALA A 273 -1.25 10.18 8.60
C ALA A 273 -1.44 9.17 7.47
N GLN A 274 -0.51 9.10 6.51
CA GLN A 274 -0.54 8.10 5.44
C GLN A 274 -0.46 6.66 5.97
N GLN A 275 0.29 6.43 7.05
CA GLN A 275 0.31 5.15 7.73
C GLN A 275 -1.04 4.83 8.40
N ALA A 276 -1.67 5.80 9.06
CA ALA A 276 -2.99 5.65 9.64
C ALA A 276 -4.05 5.34 8.58
N LEU A 277 -3.99 5.99 7.40
CA LEU A 277 -4.85 5.68 6.26
C LEU A 277 -4.64 4.25 5.73
N ARG A 278 -3.39 3.78 5.62
CA ARG A 278 -3.09 2.39 5.23
C ARG A 278 -3.61 1.36 6.23
N GLN A 279 -3.64 1.73 7.51
CA GLN A 279 -4.21 0.92 8.59
C GLN A 279 -5.74 1.05 8.67
N GLN A 280 -6.37 1.80 7.77
CA GLN A 280 -7.81 2.13 7.80
C GLN A 280 -8.25 2.85 9.08
N ASN A 281 -7.31 3.44 9.82
CA ASN A 281 -7.59 4.27 10.98
C ASN A 281 -7.86 5.71 10.52
N TYR A 282 -9.02 5.89 9.87
CA TYR A 282 -9.44 7.17 9.31
C TYR A 282 -9.58 8.28 10.36
N PRO A 283 -10.14 8.05 11.56
CA PRO A 283 -10.24 9.10 12.59
C PRO A 283 -8.86 9.68 12.95
N ARG A 284 -7.86 8.81 13.18
CA ARG A 284 -6.51 9.25 13.50
C ARG A 284 -5.85 9.99 12.33
N ALA A 285 -6.05 9.50 11.11
CA ALA A 285 -5.52 10.17 9.92
C ALA A 285 -6.10 11.57 9.75
N VAL A 286 -7.42 11.73 9.92
CA VAL A 286 -8.09 13.04 9.85
C VAL A 286 -7.54 13.98 10.92
N GLU A 287 -7.41 13.55 12.17
CA GLU A 287 -6.85 14.37 13.26
C GLU A 287 -5.42 14.87 12.94
N LEU A 288 -4.55 13.96 12.49
CA LEU A 288 -3.17 14.30 12.11
C LEU A 288 -3.11 15.29 10.94
N LEU A 289 -3.95 15.10 9.93
CA LEU A 289 -4.00 15.94 8.74
C LEU A 289 -4.66 17.29 8.98
N GLN A 290 -5.65 17.36 9.88
CA GLN A 290 -6.22 18.62 10.35
C GLN A 290 -5.16 19.45 11.08
N ALA A 291 -4.45 18.85 12.04
CA ALA A 291 -3.37 19.54 12.75
C ALA A 291 -2.26 19.99 11.78
N LEU A 292 -1.95 19.18 10.76
CA LEU A 292 -0.99 19.56 9.72
C LEU A 292 -1.48 20.72 8.87
N HIS A 293 -2.76 20.72 8.49
CA HIS A 293 -3.37 21.81 7.72
C HIS A 293 -3.46 23.10 8.54
N GLU A 294 -3.73 23.04 9.84
CA GLU A 294 -3.70 24.20 10.73
C GLU A 294 -2.29 24.80 10.87
N ALA A 295 -1.27 23.94 10.97
CA ALA A 295 0.12 24.39 11.03
C ALA A 295 0.64 24.92 9.67
N GLN A 296 0.14 24.38 8.57
CA GLN A 296 0.56 24.72 7.21
C GLN A 296 -0.66 24.84 6.26
N PRO A 297 -1.45 25.94 6.33
CA PRO A 297 -2.67 26.10 5.53
C PRO A 297 -2.41 26.10 4.01
N ASP A 298 -1.23 26.58 3.62
CA ASP A 298 -0.86 26.70 2.21
C ASP A 298 -0.28 25.42 1.61
N ASN A 299 -0.12 24.34 2.38
CA ASN A 299 0.41 23.08 1.87
C ASN A 299 -0.65 22.32 1.01
N PRO A 300 -0.45 22.19 -0.32
CA PRO A 300 -1.41 21.55 -1.21
C PRO A 300 -1.44 20.03 -1.03
N GLU A 301 -0.34 19.42 -0.60
CA GLU A 301 -0.29 17.99 -0.33
C GLU A 301 -1.09 17.64 0.93
N ALA A 302 -0.90 18.37 2.03
CA ALA A 302 -1.68 18.19 3.26
C ALA A 302 -3.19 18.35 2.99
N THR A 303 -3.56 19.34 2.18
CA THR A 303 -4.96 19.58 1.77
C THR A 303 -5.54 18.39 1.00
N ARG A 304 -4.80 17.85 0.02
CA ARG A 304 -5.22 16.67 -0.77
C ARG A 304 -5.35 15.42 0.09
N TRP A 305 -4.40 15.18 0.99
CA TRP A 305 -4.46 14.03 1.91
C TRP A 305 -5.61 14.16 2.91
N LEU A 306 -5.88 15.36 3.43
CA LEU A 306 -7.01 15.59 4.32
C LEU A 306 -8.34 15.33 3.60
N ALA A 307 -8.49 15.80 2.36
CA ALA A 307 -9.64 15.51 1.52
C ALA A 307 -9.82 14.00 1.29
N TRP A 308 -8.73 13.28 1.01
CA TRP A 308 -8.75 11.81 0.89
C TRP A 308 -9.16 11.13 2.19
N ALA A 309 -8.64 11.60 3.33
CA ALA A 309 -8.92 11.04 4.65
C ALA A 309 -10.40 11.19 5.03
N TYR A 310 -11.01 12.35 4.76
CA TYR A 310 -12.44 12.53 4.94
C TYR A 310 -13.26 11.59 4.05
N LEU A 311 -12.87 11.44 2.77
CA LEU A 311 -13.56 10.56 1.83
C LEU A 311 -13.48 9.09 2.26
N ALA A 312 -12.30 8.64 2.69
CA ALA A 312 -12.07 7.27 3.13
C ALA A 312 -12.72 6.96 4.49
N GLY A 313 -12.83 7.99 5.35
CA GLY A 313 -13.49 7.91 6.65
C GLY A 313 -15.01 8.13 6.61
N ASP A 314 -15.63 8.18 5.42
CA ASP A 314 -17.06 8.42 5.22
C ASP A 314 -17.58 9.74 5.83
N GLN A 315 -16.69 10.73 6.00
CA GLN A 315 -17.02 12.06 6.53
C GLN A 315 -17.40 13.00 5.37
N LEU A 316 -18.38 12.58 4.56
CA LEU A 316 -18.78 13.27 3.33
C LEU A 316 -19.30 14.69 3.59
N GLU A 317 -20.11 14.89 4.63
CA GLU A 317 -20.65 16.21 4.99
C GLU A 317 -19.54 17.22 5.32
N ALA A 318 -18.55 16.80 6.13
CA ALA A 318 -17.42 17.64 6.47
C ALA A 318 -16.58 17.99 5.22
N LEU A 319 -16.38 17.01 4.33
CA LEU A 319 -15.64 17.19 3.09
C LEU A 319 -16.35 18.18 2.15
N LEU A 320 -17.66 18.02 1.96
CA LEU A 320 -18.47 18.87 1.08
C LEU A 320 -18.58 20.31 1.60
N ALA A 321 -18.53 20.52 2.92
CA ALA A 321 -18.49 21.86 3.50
C ALA A 321 -17.12 22.55 3.36
N TRP A 322 -16.02 21.81 3.52
CA TRP A 322 -14.67 22.38 3.60
C TRP A 322 -13.96 22.49 2.24
N LEU A 323 -14.03 21.44 1.40
CA LEU A 323 -13.27 21.33 0.15
C LEU A 323 -13.57 22.41 -0.90
N PRO A 324 -14.81 22.91 -1.07
CA PRO A 324 -15.08 24.01 -2.01
C PRO A 324 -14.32 25.29 -1.68
N GLY A 325 -14.03 25.56 -0.40
CA GLY A 325 -13.17 26.69 0.01
C GLY A 325 -11.73 26.51 -0.48
N GLN A 326 -11.20 25.31 -0.32
CA GLN A 326 -9.84 24.95 -0.73
C GLN A 326 -9.67 25.00 -2.26
N LEU A 327 -10.67 24.52 -3.00
CA LEU A 327 -10.65 24.53 -4.46
C LEU A 327 -10.76 25.95 -5.03
N ARG A 328 -11.49 26.86 -4.37
CA ARG A 328 -11.52 28.29 -4.77
C ARG A 328 -10.16 28.97 -4.60
N ALA A 329 -9.39 28.60 -3.58
CA ALA A 329 -8.03 29.09 -3.39
C ALA A 329 -7.03 28.49 -4.40
N ARG A 330 -7.29 27.27 -4.90
CA ARG A 330 -6.45 26.56 -5.87
C ARG A 330 -7.28 26.05 -7.05
N PRO A 331 -7.76 26.95 -7.94
CA PRO A 331 -8.67 26.57 -9.03
C PRO A 331 -8.02 25.69 -10.10
N GLU A 332 -6.71 25.47 -10.08
CA GLU A 332 -6.01 24.61 -11.03
C GLU A 332 -5.77 23.19 -10.49
N ASP A 333 -6.05 22.92 -9.21
CA ASP A 333 -5.82 21.62 -8.59
C ASP A 333 -6.87 20.58 -9.04
N ALA A 334 -6.51 19.83 -10.07
CA ALA A 334 -7.36 18.79 -10.65
C ALA A 334 -7.66 17.64 -9.67
N GLU A 335 -6.76 17.34 -8.74
CA GLU A 335 -6.94 16.26 -7.75
C GLU A 335 -7.97 16.67 -6.69
N LEU A 336 -7.90 17.90 -6.16
CA LEU A 336 -8.93 18.43 -5.25
C LEU A 336 -10.31 18.48 -5.93
N ARG A 337 -10.34 18.87 -7.21
CA ARG A 337 -11.57 18.85 -8.00
C ARG A 337 -12.12 17.43 -8.18
N MET A 338 -11.26 16.47 -8.46
CA MET A 338 -11.64 15.06 -8.58
C MET A 338 -12.23 14.52 -7.27
N LEU A 339 -11.61 14.84 -6.14
CA LEU A 339 -12.08 14.47 -4.80
C LEU A 339 -13.44 15.11 -4.47
N LEU A 340 -13.64 16.38 -4.86
CA LEU A 340 -14.94 17.07 -4.69
C LEU A 340 -16.02 16.41 -5.53
N GLY A 341 -15.75 16.15 -6.82
CA GLY A 341 -16.69 15.46 -7.70
C GLY A 341 -17.05 14.07 -7.18
N ARG A 342 -16.07 13.34 -6.62
CA ARG A 342 -16.32 12.03 -6.00
C ARG A 342 -17.15 12.13 -4.73
N ALA A 343 -16.90 13.13 -3.88
CA ALA A 343 -17.70 13.37 -2.68
C ALA A 343 -19.15 13.70 -3.03
N GLN A 344 -19.37 14.56 -4.03
CA GLN A 344 -20.71 14.92 -4.53
C GLN A 344 -21.44 13.70 -5.10
N LEU A 345 -20.71 12.85 -5.85
CA LEU A 345 -21.24 11.60 -6.40
C LEU A 345 -21.69 10.63 -5.29
N LEU A 346 -20.88 10.45 -4.24
CA LEU A 346 -21.22 9.62 -3.09
C LEU A 346 -22.38 10.20 -2.28
N GLY A 347 -22.46 11.53 -2.19
CA GLY A 347 -23.62 12.24 -1.62
C GLY A 347 -24.89 12.19 -2.48
N GLY A 348 -24.82 11.62 -3.68
CA GLY A 348 -25.96 11.45 -4.59
C GLY A 348 -26.21 12.62 -5.54
N ASP A 349 -25.46 13.73 -5.43
CA ASP A 349 -25.59 14.89 -6.31
C ASP A 349 -24.73 14.72 -7.58
N LYS A 350 -25.24 13.90 -8.49
CA LYS A 350 -24.58 13.61 -9.78
C LYS A 350 -24.46 14.85 -10.67
N ALA A 351 -25.41 15.78 -10.58
CA ALA A 351 -25.43 16.98 -11.40
C ALA A 351 -24.34 17.96 -10.94
N ALA A 352 -24.19 18.18 -9.63
CA ALA A 352 -23.11 18.98 -9.08
C ALA A 352 -21.74 18.34 -9.35
N ALA A 353 -21.63 17.01 -9.20
CA ALA A 353 -20.41 16.29 -9.52
C ALA A 353 -19.97 16.52 -10.98
N LEU A 354 -20.93 16.53 -11.92
CA LEU A 354 -20.64 16.72 -13.34
C LEU A 354 -20.18 18.14 -13.61
N ALA A 355 -20.92 19.12 -13.11
CA ALA A 355 -20.56 20.52 -13.24
C ALA A 355 -19.17 20.81 -12.64
N THR A 356 -18.84 20.22 -11.49
CA THR A 356 -17.52 20.37 -10.84
C THR A 356 -16.40 19.80 -11.70
N LEU A 357 -16.59 18.62 -12.30
CA LEU A 357 -15.57 17.94 -13.11
C LEU A 357 -15.46 18.47 -14.56
N GLU A 358 -16.43 19.24 -15.03
CA GLU A 358 -16.35 19.93 -16.33
C GLU A 358 -15.63 21.28 -16.22
N GLN A 359 -15.60 21.86 -15.02
CA GLN A 359 -14.89 23.10 -14.77
C GLN A 359 -13.38 22.86 -14.72
N ASN A 360 -12.62 23.58 -15.56
CA ASN A 360 -11.14 23.51 -15.59
C ASN A 360 -10.61 22.07 -15.66
N SER A 361 -11.17 21.25 -16.56
CA SER A 361 -10.70 19.88 -16.77
C SER A 361 -9.25 19.88 -17.32
N PRO A 362 -8.33 19.07 -16.77
CA PRO A 362 -6.97 18.96 -17.29
C PRO A 362 -6.94 18.27 -18.66
N ALA A 363 -5.81 18.34 -19.36
CA ALA A 363 -5.61 17.56 -20.58
C ALA A 363 -5.76 16.05 -20.31
N VAL A 364 -6.39 15.31 -21.24
CA VAL A 364 -6.72 13.88 -21.03
C VAL A 364 -5.48 13.03 -20.77
N ALA A 365 -4.38 13.30 -21.47
CA ALA A 365 -3.11 12.61 -21.26
C ALA A 365 -2.46 12.91 -19.90
N ALA A 366 -2.71 14.07 -19.31
CA ALA A 366 -2.13 14.47 -18.04
C ALA A 366 -2.83 13.80 -16.85
N ASN A 367 -4.15 13.60 -16.93
CA ASN A 367 -4.89 12.89 -15.89
C ASN A 367 -6.00 11.98 -16.48
N PRO A 368 -5.64 10.77 -16.94
CA PRO A 368 -6.61 9.81 -17.45
C PRO A 368 -7.64 9.37 -16.40
N GLY A 369 -7.26 9.34 -15.12
CA GLY A 369 -8.14 8.97 -14.01
C GLY A 369 -9.30 9.96 -13.81
N TYR A 370 -9.00 11.25 -13.92
CA TYR A 370 -9.98 12.33 -13.89
C TYR A 370 -11.04 12.17 -14.99
N HIS A 371 -10.58 11.93 -16.22
CA HIS A 371 -11.48 11.74 -17.37
C HIS A 371 -12.25 10.43 -17.30
N ALA A 372 -11.69 9.38 -16.68
CA ALA A 372 -12.42 8.13 -16.43
C ALA A 372 -13.58 8.35 -15.44
N LEU A 373 -13.37 9.14 -14.38
CA LEU A 373 -14.45 9.54 -13.47
C LEU A 373 -15.51 10.40 -14.17
N LEU A 374 -15.08 11.38 -14.98
CA LEU A 374 -16.01 12.23 -15.74
C LEU A 374 -16.84 11.40 -16.75
N ALA A 375 -16.22 10.48 -17.47
CA ALA A 375 -16.91 9.58 -18.40
C ALA A 375 -17.91 8.66 -17.68
N ALA A 376 -17.50 8.06 -16.57
CA ALA A 376 -18.34 7.26 -15.69
C ALA A 376 -19.55 8.07 -15.20
N LEU A 377 -19.35 9.31 -14.78
CA LEU A 377 -20.42 10.18 -14.33
C LEU A 377 -21.39 10.55 -15.45
N ARG A 378 -20.89 10.81 -16.66
CA ARG A 378 -21.72 11.02 -17.86
C ARG A 378 -22.63 9.83 -18.15
N GLN A 379 -22.14 8.60 -17.98
CA GLN A 379 -23.00 7.40 -18.06
C GLN A 379 -24.12 7.43 -17.03
N GLN A 380 -23.80 7.79 -15.79
CA GLN A 380 -24.79 7.80 -14.71
C GLN A 380 -25.90 8.85 -14.88
N VAL A 381 -25.63 9.95 -15.60
CA VAL A 381 -26.64 10.97 -15.93
C VAL A 381 -27.30 10.73 -17.29
N GLY A 382 -26.94 9.63 -17.98
CA GLY A 382 -27.51 9.26 -19.29
C GLY A 382 -26.88 9.95 -20.50
N ASP A 383 -25.79 10.71 -20.34
CA ASP A 383 -25.00 11.22 -21.47
C ASP A 383 -24.06 10.12 -22.00
N TRP A 384 -24.66 9.14 -22.66
CA TRP A 384 -23.94 8.02 -23.28
C TRP A 384 -22.99 8.50 -24.38
N SER A 385 -23.36 9.56 -25.09
CA SER A 385 -22.59 10.13 -26.19
C SER A 385 -21.28 10.75 -25.73
N GLY A 386 -21.32 11.61 -24.71
CA GLY A 386 -20.14 12.23 -24.12
C GLY A 386 -19.28 11.23 -23.38
N SER A 387 -19.89 10.27 -22.69
CA SER A 387 -19.15 9.14 -22.10
C SER A 387 -18.36 8.36 -23.15
N ALA A 388 -19.00 7.96 -24.26
CA ALA A 388 -18.32 7.20 -25.32
C ALA A 388 -17.16 8.01 -25.93
N ALA A 389 -17.32 9.32 -26.12
CA ALA A 389 -16.25 10.20 -26.61
C ALA A 389 -15.03 10.20 -25.68
N LEU A 390 -15.24 10.37 -24.37
CA LEU A 390 -14.15 10.36 -23.38
C LEU A 390 -13.48 8.99 -23.28
N TYR A 391 -14.26 7.90 -23.20
CA TYR A 391 -13.67 6.56 -23.13
C TYR A 391 -12.91 6.18 -24.41
N ARG A 392 -13.31 6.65 -25.60
CA ARG A 392 -12.51 6.47 -26.83
C ARG A 392 -11.13 7.13 -26.70
N GLN A 393 -11.06 8.34 -26.15
CA GLN A 393 -9.79 9.02 -25.90
C GLN A 393 -8.93 8.26 -24.89
N LEU A 394 -9.53 7.80 -23.79
CA LEU A 394 -8.84 7.01 -22.76
C LEU A 394 -8.30 5.68 -23.31
N VAL A 395 -9.12 4.94 -24.06
CA VAL A 395 -8.72 3.68 -24.69
C VAL A 395 -7.63 3.90 -25.75
N ALA A 396 -7.62 5.04 -26.45
CA ALA A 396 -6.54 5.37 -27.37
C ALA A 396 -5.20 5.60 -26.63
N LEU A 397 -5.23 6.15 -25.41
CA LEU A 397 -4.04 6.33 -24.56
C LEU A 397 -3.55 5.02 -23.96
N GLN A 398 -4.45 4.19 -23.40
CA GLN A 398 -4.07 2.91 -22.80
C GLN A 398 -5.04 1.79 -23.23
N PRO A 399 -4.76 1.16 -24.38
CA PRO A 399 -5.65 0.13 -24.94
C PRO A 399 -5.81 -1.11 -24.04
N GLN A 400 -4.83 -1.39 -23.19
CA GLN A 400 -4.81 -2.57 -22.32
C GLN A 400 -5.66 -2.43 -21.04
N GLN A 401 -6.14 -1.22 -20.73
CA GLN A 401 -6.90 -0.98 -19.52
C GLN A 401 -8.35 -1.48 -19.67
N ALA A 402 -8.64 -2.64 -19.08
CA ALA A 402 -9.94 -3.30 -19.23
C ALA A 402 -11.12 -2.45 -18.75
N ALA A 403 -10.94 -1.68 -17.67
CA ALA A 403 -11.99 -0.84 -17.11
C ALA A 403 -12.48 0.22 -18.12
N TRP A 404 -11.59 0.79 -18.93
CA TRP A 404 -11.95 1.80 -19.93
C TRP A 404 -12.58 1.18 -21.19
N GLN A 405 -12.10 0.00 -21.58
CA GLN A 405 -12.75 -0.79 -22.63
C GLN A 405 -14.18 -1.17 -22.23
N LEU A 406 -14.39 -1.55 -20.97
CA LEU A 406 -15.71 -1.87 -20.43
C LEU A 406 -16.62 -0.65 -20.37
N GLY A 407 -16.12 0.49 -19.85
CA GLY A 407 -16.86 1.75 -19.85
C GLY A 407 -17.28 2.17 -21.26
N LEU A 408 -16.39 2.03 -22.24
CA LEU A 408 -16.71 2.27 -23.65
C LEU A 408 -17.78 1.31 -24.18
N ALA A 409 -17.66 0.01 -23.89
CA ALA A 409 -18.61 -1.01 -24.33
C ALA A 409 -20.03 -0.71 -23.85
N ILE A 410 -20.19 -0.37 -22.57
CA ILE A 410 -21.48 0.00 -21.97
C ILE A 410 -22.06 1.25 -22.64
N ALA A 411 -21.23 2.27 -22.87
CA ALA A 411 -21.69 3.49 -23.55
C ALA A 411 -22.14 3.21 -24.98
N LEU A 412 -21.42 2.38 -25.74
CA LEU A 412 -21.77 1.99 -27.11
C LEU A 412 -23.05 1.14 -27.16
N GLU A 413 -23.23 0.25 -26.18
CA GLU A 413 -24.43 -0.56 -26.07
C GLU A 413 -25.67 0.31 -25.86
N GLN A 414 -25.59 1.32 -24.98
CA GLN A 414 -26.68 2.28 -24.75
C GLN A 414 -26.91 3.26 -25.91
N LEU A 415 -25.95 3.35 -26.84
CA LEU A 415 -26.07 4.12 -28.08
C LEU A 415 -26.56 3.26 -29.27
N ASP A 416 -27.09 2.06 -29.00
CA ASP A 416 -27.54 1.10 -30.01
C ASP A 416 -26.46 0.72 -31.04
N GLN A 417 -25.20 0.59 -30.59
CA GLN A 417 -24.06 0.14 -31.41
C GLN A 417 -23.57 -1.25 -30.95
N PRO A 418 -24.41 -2.31 -31.03
CA PRO A 418 -24.15 -3.59 -30.41
C PRO A 418 -22.90 -4.31 -30.96
N THR A 419 -22.59 -4.16 -32.25
CA THR A 419 -21.40 -4.79 -32.85
C THR A 419 -20.11 -4.21 -32.28
N GLN A 420 -20.02 -2.88 -32.19
CA GLN A 420 -18.86 -2.22 -31.59
C GLN A 420 -18.80 -2.49 -30.08
N ALA A 421 -19.94 -2.52 -29.40
CA ALA A 421 -20.02 -2.86 -27.98
C ALA A 421 -19.47 -4.27 -27.70
N ALA A 422 -19.88 -5.27 -28.49
CA ALA A 422 -19.41 -6.66 -28.36
C ALA A 422 -17.88 -6.76 -28.48
N GLU A 423 -17.28 -6.10 -29.48
CA GLU A 423 -15.82 -6.05 -29.65
C GLU A 423 -15.13 -5.45 -28.43
N ARG A 424 -15.68 -4.36 -27.88
CA ARG A 424 -15.11 -3.69 -26.70
C ARG A 424 -15.26 -4.53 -25.43
N TYR A 425 -16.38 -5.23 -25.25
CA TYR A 425 -16.53 -6.19 -24.15
C TYR A 425 -15.51 -7.33 -24.23
N GLN A 426 -15.24 -7.88 -25.43
CA GLN A 426 -14.23 -8.91 -25.61
C GLN A 426 -12.82 -8.41 -25.25
N LEU A 427 -12.49 -7.16 -25.65
CA LEU A 427 -11.24 -6.52 -25.26
C LEU A 427 -11.16 -6.29 -23.75
N ALA A 428 -12.25 -5.89 -23.11
CA ALA A 428 -12.32 -5.72 -21.66
C ALA A 428 -12.07 -7.04 -20.90
N VAL A 429 -12.59 -8.16 -21.39
CA VAL A 429 -12.37 -9.49 -20.77
C VAL A 429 -10.90 -9.90 -20.80
N ARG A 430 -10.19 -9.60 -21.90
CA ARG A 430 -8.77 -9.93 -22.11
C ARG A 430 -7.81 -8.94 -21.46
N GLY A 431 -8.28 -7.73 -21.13
CA GLY A 431 -7.44 -6.67 -20.56
C GLY A 431 -7.13 -6.86 -19.06
N GLN A 432 -6.29 -5.97 -18.55
CA GLN A 432 -5.85 -5.98 -17.14
C GLN A 432 -6.65 -5.01 -16.27
N GLY A 433 -6.73 -5.29 -14.96
CA GLY A 433 -7.31 -4.39 -13.96
C GLY A 433 -8.82 -4.51 -13.73
N LEU A 434 -9.48 -5.49 -14.35
CA LEU A 434 -10.89 -5.80 -14.11
C LEU A 434 -11.05 -6.84 -13.00
N ASP A 435 -12.02 -6.65 -12.10
CA ASP A 435 -12.32 -7.65 -11.07
C ASP A 435 -13.09 -8.85 -11.64
N GLY A 436 -13.29 -9.89 -10.84
CA GLY A 436 -13.92 -11.13 -11.29
C GLY A 436 -15.36 -10.94 -11.76
N ASN A 437 -16.12 -10.08 -11.08
CA ASN A 437 -17.53 -9.83 -11.39
C ASN A 437 -17.66 -9.02 -12.68
N ALA A 438 -16.95 -7.89 -12.80
CA ALA A 438 -17.02 -7.07 -13.99
C ALA A 438 -16.48 -7.80 -15.23
N ARG A 439 -15.50 -8.71 -15.05
CA ARG A 439 -15.04 -9.59 -16.15
C ARG A 439 -16.12 -10.58 -16.58
N ARG A 440 -16.86 -11.16 -15.64
CA ARG A 440 -17.98 -12.06 -15.95
C ARG A 440 -19.09 -11.32 -16.67
N PHE A 441 -19.49 -10.16 -16.16
CA PHE A 441 -20.46 -9.28 -16.81
C PHE A 441 -20.06 -8.95 -18.25
N ALA A 442 -18.81 -8.54 -18.46
CA ALA A 442 -18.29 -8.23 -19.79
C ALA A 442 -18.33 -9.46 -20.72
N ALA A 443 -17.99 -10.66 -20.23
CA ALA A 443 -18.05 -11.89 -21.01
C ALA A 443 -19.48 -12.28 -21.40
N GLU A 444 -20.44 -12.16 -20.47
CA GLU A 444 -21.85 -12.43 -20.72
C GLU A 444 -22.44 -11.45 -21.75
N ARG A 445 -22.16 -10.15 -21.62
CA ARG A 445 -22.60 -9.14 -22.62
C ARG A 445 -21.93 -9.35 -23.97
N ALA A 446 -20.64 -9.71 -24.01
CA ALA A 446 -19.94 -10.02 -25.26
C ALA A 446 -20.59 -11.18 -26.02
N ALA A 447 -20.98 -12.25 -25.32
CA ALA A 447 -21.67 -13.39 -25.92
C ALA A 447 -23.07 -13.01 -26.42
N ALA A 448 -23.88 -12.37 -25.56
CA ALA A 448 -25.24 -11.98 -25.89
C ALA A 448 -25.34 -11.04 -27.10
N LEU A 449 -24.37 -10.12 -27.26
CA LEU A 449 -24.31 -9.19 -28.39
C LEU A 449 -23.58 -9.77 -29.62
N GLY A 450 -22.78 -10.82 -29.44
CA GLY A 450 -22.03 -11.49 -30.50
C GLY A 450 -22.84 -12.53 -31.29
N ASP A 451 -23.80 -13.18 -30.63
CA ASP A 451 -24.65 -14.24 -31.21
C ASP A 451 -25.79 -13.72 -32.11
N GLY A 452 -25.96 -12.40 -32.23
CA GLY A 452 -26.96 -11.76 -33.09
C GLY A 452 -26.56 -11.60 -34.56
N ARG A 453 -25.61 -12.39 -35.06
CA ARG A 453 -25.09 -12.33 -36.45
C ARG A 453 -25.72 -13.36 -37.37
#